data_AF-G1PFI7-F1
#
_entry.id   AF-G1PFI7-F1
#
_cell.length_a   1.000
_cell.length_b   1.000
_cell.length_c   1.000
_cell.angle_alpha   90.00
_cell.angle_beta   90.00
_cell.angle_gamma   90.00
#
_symmetry.space_group_name_H-M   'P 1'
#
loop_
_entity.id
_entity.type
_entity.pdbx_description
1 polymer ?
#
loop_
_entity_poly.entity_id
_entity_poly.type
_entity_poly.pdbx_seq_one_letter_code
_entity_poly.pdbx_strand_id
1 'polypeptide(L)'
;LLSVDHRPSAARPDGDRPDAVGLLEPLSPSASRVRTHFGKREERPPYHRHKKGGSVGSVCYLSMGMVVLLMGLVFASVYIYRYFFLAQLARDNFFHCGVFYEDSLSSQARTRMELEEDVKIYLEDNYERINVPVPQFGGGDPADIIHDFQRGLTAYHDISLDKCYVIELNTTIVLPPRNFWELLMNVKRGTYLPQTYIIQEEMVVTEHVNDKETLGSFIYHLCNGKDTYRLRRRATRRRINKRGAKNCNAIRHFENTFVVETLICGVV
;
A
#
# COMPACT_ATOMS: atom_id res chain seq x y z
N LEU A 1 -7.01 3.63 21.64
CA LEU A 1 -5.65 3.29 21.16
C LEU A 1 -5.79 2.80 19.72
N LEU A 2 -5.04 3.34 18.77
CA LEU A 2 -5.05 2.87 17.38
C LEU A 2 -3.91 1.86 17.17
N SER A 3 -4.20 0.74 16.51
CA SER A 3 -3.24 -0.26 16.03
C SER A 3 -3.29 -0.29 14.50
N VAL A 4 -2.13 -0.45 13.85
CA VAL A 4 -2.05 -0.56 12.38
C VAL A 4 -1.08 -1.67 12.02
N ASP A 5 -1.63 -2.74 11.44
CA ASP A 5 -0.89 -3.90 10.98
C ASP A 5 -0.82 -3.95 9.45
N HIS A 6 0.25 -4.52 8.90
CA HIS A 6 0.41 -4.69 7.46
C HIS A 6 0.19 -6.15 7.09
N ARG A 7 -0.80 -6.44 6.22
CA ARG A 7 -0.91 -7.76 5.60
C ARG A 7 -0.38 -7.69 4.16
N PRO A 8 0.63 -8.50 3.80
CA PRO A 8 1.04 -8.61 2.41
C PRO A 8 -0.11 -9.21 1.60
N SER A 9 -0.43 -8.59 0.45
CA SER A 9 -1.40 -9.14 -0.49
C SER A 9 -0.95 -10.55 -0.90
N ALA A 10 -1.76 -11.56 -0.59
CA ALA A 10 -1.45 -12.95 -0.91
C ALA A 10 -1.28 -13.10 -2.43
N ALA A 11 -0.06 -13.40 -2.86
CA ALA A 11 0.21 -13.76 -4.24
C ALA A 11 -0.38 -15.16 -4.50
N ARG A 12 -1.09 -15.32 -5.63
CA ARG A 12 -1.46 -16.64 -6.16
C ARG A 12 -0.18 -17.47 -6.39
N PRO A 13 -0.16 -18.77 -6.06
CA PRO A 13 0.97 -19.62 -6.37
C PRO A 13 0.88 -20.01 -7.84
N ASP A 14 1.74 -19.44 -8.69
CA ASP A 14 2.03 -20.02 -9.99
C ASP A 14 3.38 -20.71 -9.88
N GLY A 15 3.35 -22.03 -10.01
CA GLY A 15 4.53 -22.86 -9.91
C GLY A 15 5.23 -22.90 -11.26
N ASP A 16 6.54 -22.70 -11.27
CA ASP A 16 7.40 -23.57 -12.05
C ASP A 16 8.83 -23.56 -11.51
N ARG A 17 9.39 -24.77 -11.38
CA ARG A 17 10.77 -25.04 -11.00
C ARG A 17 11.59 -25.14 -12.29
N PRO A 18 12.89 -24.83 -12.25
CA PRO A 18 13.79 -25.88 -12.70
C PRO A 18 15.01 -26.08 -11.79
N ASP A 19 15.44 -27.33 -11.78
CA ASP A 19 16.51 -27.91 -10.98
C ASP A 19 17.93 -27.65 -11.54
N ALA A 20 18.88 -27.82 -10.62
CA ALA A 20 20.25 -28.34 -10.81
C ALA A 20 21.29 -27.38 -11.43
N VAL A 21 22.60 -27.40 -11.13
CA VAL A 21 23.52 -28.41 -10.58
C VAL A 21 24.64 -27.65 -9.85
N GLY A 22 25.08 -28.14 -8.69
CA GLY A 22 26.38 -27.78 -8.10
C GLY A 22 27.45 -28.82 -8.46
N LEU A 23 28.69 -28.40 -8.70
CA LEU A 23 29.83 -29.31 -8.68
C LEU A 23 31.10 -28.62 -8.15
N LEU A 24 31.77 -29.35 -7.26
CA LEU A 24 33.01 -29.01 -6.56
C LEU A 24 34.28 -29.25 -7.40
N GLU A 25 35.37 -28.72 -6.84
CA GLU A 25 36.81 -28.73 -7.13
C GLU A 25 37.48 -29.98 -7.77
N PRO A 26 38.71 -29.79 -8.33
CA PRO A 26 39.46 -30.84 -9.05
C PRO A 26 40.43 -31.63 -8.16
N LEU A 27 40.68 -32.90 -8.54
CA LEU A 27 41.77 -33.74 -8.06
C LEU A 27 42.86 -33.93 -9.13
N SER A 28 44.08 -34.04 -8.62
CA SER A 28 45.42 -34.23 -9.22
C SER A 28 45.58 -35.19 -10.40
N PRO A 29 46.66 -35.05 -11.21
CA PRO A 29 47.20 -36.16 -12.00
C PRO A 29 48.46 -36.76 -11.36
N SER A 30 48.48 -38.09 -11.36
CA SER A 30 49.60 -38.95 -11.01
C SER A 30 50.59 -39.09 -12.18
N ALA A 31 51.86 -39.27 -11.80
CA ALA A 31 52.98 -39.45 -12.70
C ALA A 31 52.94 -40.78 -13.46
N SER A 32 53.42 -40.77 -14.70
CA SER A 32 54.01 -41.97 -15.33
C SER A 32 55.14 -41.56 -16.25
N ARG A 33 56.30 -42.13 -15.94
CA ARG A 33 57.63 -41.90 -16.49
C ARG A 33 57.93 -43.08 -17.42
N VAL A 34 58.21 -42.83 -18.69
CA VAL A 34 58.91 -43.78 -19.56
C VAL A 34 60.21 -43.13 -20.04
N ARG A 35 61.31 -43.79 -19.69
CA ARG A 35 62.71 -43.53 -20.02
C ARG A 35 62.98 -44.21 -21.38
N THR A 36 63.72 -43.60 -22.32
CA THR A 36 65.13 -43.90 -22.71
C THR A 36 65.38 -43.17 -24.05
N HIS A 37 66.54 -42.74 -24.54
CA HIS A 37 67.89 -42.48 -24.04
C HIS A 37 68.65 -41.70 -25.14
N PHE A 38 69.73 -41.00 -24.74
CA PHE A 38 70.91 -40.55 -25.52
C PHE A 38 70.84 -39.33 -26.45
N GLY A 39 71.61 -38.31 -26.06
CA GLY A 39 72.08 -37.21 -26.93
C GLY A 39 72.61 -36.00 -26.14
N LYS A 40 73.82 -36.09 -25.56
CA LYS A 40 74.50 -34.95 -24.93
C LYS A 40 74.88 -33.90 -25.99
N ARG A 41 74.47 -32.64 -25.80
CA ARG A 41 75.30 -31.47 -26.10
C ARG A 41 74.84 -30.28 -25.25
N GLU A 42 75.77 -29.77 -24.47
CA GLU A 42 75.63 -28.63 -23.57
C GLU A 42 76.00 -27.35 -24.31
N GLU A 43 75.08 -26.38 -24.41
CA GLU A 43 75.40 -24.97 -24.69
C GLU A 43 74.46 -24.02 -23.92
N ARG A 44 75.09 -22.97 -23.35
CA ARG A 44 74.65 -21.87 -22.46
C ARG A 44 73.24 -21.25 -22.64
N PRO A 45 72.66 -20.64 -21.58
CA PRO A 45 71.37 -19.95 -21.67
C PRO A 45 71.52 -18.51 -22.19
N PRO A 46 70.55 -17.94 -22.95
CA PRO A 46 70.50 -16.52 -23.20
C PRO A 46 69.66 -15.80 -22.13
N TYR A 47 70.21 -14.66 -21.74
CA TYR A 47 69.72 -13.62 -20.84
C TYR A 47 68.24 -13.21 -21.08
N HIS A 48 67.35 -13.42 -20.10
CA HIS A 48 66.02 -12.80 -20.11
C HIS A 48 66.11 -11.34 -19.67
N ARG A 49 66.16 -10.45 -20.65
CA ARG A 49 65.98 -9.01 -20.49
C ARG A 49 64.53 -8.71 -20.12
N HIS A 50 64.24 -8.46 -18.84
CA HIS A 50 62.94 -7.92 -18.42
C HIS A 50 62.75 -6.51 -19.02
N LYS A 51 61.92 -6.39 -20.06
CA LYS A 51 61.35 -5.10 -20.48
C LYS A 51 60.18 -4.77 -19.57
N LYS A 52 60.36 -3.83 -18.64
CA LYS A 52 59.27 -3.04 -18.05
C LYS A 52 58.83 -2.00 -19.10
N GLY A 53 57.88 -2.39 -19.95
CA GLY A 53 57.15 -1.45 -20.79
C GLY A 53 55.75 -1.28 -20.20
N GLY A 54 55.56 -0.28 -19.35
CA GLY A 54 54.23 0.12 -18.88
C GLY A 54 53.40 0.54 -20.09
N SER A 55 52.52 -0.36 -20.52
CA SER A 55 51.70 -0.20 -21.71
C SER A 55 50.64 0.87 -21.45
N VAL A 56 50.79 2.03 -22.09
CA VAL A 56 49.79 3.11 -22.12
C VAL A 56 48.42 2.57 -22.56
N GLY A 57 48.42 1.59 -23.48
CA GLY A 57 47.22 0.88 -23.88
C GLY A 57 46.56 0.10 -22.73
N SER A 58 47.35 -0.56 -21.87
CA SER A 58 46.84 -1.27 -20.69
C SER A 58 46.10 -0.33 -19.73
N VAL A 59 46.65 0.87 -19.51
CA VAL A 59 46.02 1.89 -18.64
C VAL A 59 44.69 2.37 -19.24
N CYS A 60 44.62 2.59 -20.56
CA CYS A 60 43.40 3.00 -21.24
C CYS A 60 42.30 1.92 -21.22
N TYR A 61 42.66 0.65 -21.37
CA TYR A 61 41.67 -0.45 -21.29
C TYR A 61 41.14 -0.63 -19.85
N LEU A 62 42.01 -0.49 -18.85
CA LEU A 62 41.60 -0.52 -17.45
C LEU A 62 40.67 0.66 -17.12
N SER A 63 40.97 1.88 -17.60
CA SER A 63 40.09 3.03 -17.38
C SER A 63 38.73 2.86 -18.05
N MET A 64 38.68 2.35 -19.29
CA MET A 64 37.41 2.09 -19.98
C MET A 64 36.60 0.99 -19.30
N GLY A 65 37.27 -0.09 -18.84
CA GLY A 65 36.63 -1.14 -18.06
C GLY A 65 36.02 -0.62 -16.76
N MET A 66 36.74 0.25 -16.04
CA MET A 66 36.23 0.90 -14.83
C MET A 66 35.02 1.79 -15.11
N VAL A 67 35.02 2.54 -16.21
CA VAL A 67 33.86 3.36 -16.60
C VAL A 67 32.64 2.48 -16.89
N VAL A 68 32.81 1.39 -17.64
CA VAL A 68 31.70 0.46 -17.94
C VAL A 68 31.16 -0.20 -16.67
N LEU A 69 32.03 -0.59 -15.73
CA LEU A 69 31.61 -1.15 -14.44
C LEU A 69 30.83 -0.14 -13.61
N LEU A 70 31.30 1.11 -13.53
CA LEU A 70 30.60 2.17 -12.81
C LEU A 70 29.23 2.46 -13.43
N MET A 71 29.14 2.54 -14.76
CA MET A 71 27.86 2.69 -15.45
C MET A 71 26.94 1.50 -15.16
N GLY A 72 27.46 0.27 -15.19
CA GLY A 72 26.72 -0.93 -14.84
C GLY A 72 26.18 -0.90 -13.40
N LEU A 73 26.99 -0.45 -12.44
CA LEU A 73 26.56 -0.29 -11.04
C LEU A 73 25.48 0.79 -10.90
N VAL A 74 25.60 1.91 -11.60
CA VAL A 74 24.57 2.97 -11.59
C VAL A 74 23.26 2.44 -12.19
N PHE A 75 23.29 1.77 -13.33
CA PHE A 75 22.08 1.19 -13.93
C PHE A 75 21.48 0.08 -13.06
N ALA A 76 22.30 -0.82 -12.51
CA ALA A 76 21.82 -1.87 -11.61
C ALA A 76 21.21 -1.29 -10.33
N SER A 77 21.83 -0.26 -9.74
CA SER A 77 21.29 0.41 -8.55
C SER A 77 19.99 1.16 -8.85
N VAL A 78 19.88 1.87 -9.98
CA VAL A 78 18.63 2.51 -10.41
C VAL A 78 17.55 1.47 -10.70
N TYR A 79 17.91 0.35 -11.34
CA TYR A 79 16.98 -0.74 -11.64
C TYR A 79 16.48 -1.43 -10.37
N ILE A 80 17.39 -1.78 -9.46
CA ILE A 80 17.05 -2.38 -8.16
C ILE A 80 16.26 -1.38 -7.31
N TYR A 81 16.63 -0.09 -7.30
CA TYR A 81 15.86 0.94 -6.59
C TYR A 81 14.45 1.05 -7.18
N ARG A 82 14.30 1.19 -8.49
CA ARG A 82 12.97 1.26 -9.13
C ARG A 82 12.16 -0.01 -8.87
N TYR A 83 12.73 -1.17 -9.13
CA TYR A 83 12.01 -2.44 -9.02
C TYR A 83 11.68 -2.77 -7.57
N PHE A 84 12.67 -2.75 -6.68
CA PHE A 84 12.50 -3.19 -5.30
C PHE A 84 11.85 -2.10 -4.44
N PHE A 85 12.23 -0.82 -4.58
CA PHE A 85 11.65 0.26 -3.78
C PHE A 85 10.23 0.62 -4.22
N LEU A 86 9.93 0.68 -5.53
CA LEU A 86 8.56 0.94 -5.99
C LEU A 86 7.65 -0.28 -5.79
N ALA A 87 8.14 -1.51 -6.02
CA ALA A 87 7.33 -2.70 -5.73
C ALA A 87 7.10 -2.90 -4.22
N GLN A 88 8.07 -2.54 -3.37
CA GLN A 88 7.88 -2.54 -1.93
C GLN A 88 6.86 -1.48 -1.48
N LEU A 89 6.92 -0.27 -2.03
CA LEU A 89 5.90 0.76 -1.82
C LEU A 89 4.51 0.30 -2.26
N ALA A 90 4.39 -0.39 -3.40
CA ALA A 90 3.12 -0.97 -3.86
C ALA A 90 2.60 -2.07 -2.93
N ARG A 91 3.49 -2.85 -2.30
CA ARG A 91 3.12 -3.84 -1.28
C ARG A 91 2.69 -3.17 0.02
N ASP A 92 3.35 -2.11 0.46
CA ASP A 92 3.11 -1.41 1.74
C ASP A 92 1.82 -0.56 1.75
N ASN A 93 0.93 -0.71 0.77
CA ASN A 93 -0.29 0.09 0.61
C ASN A 93 -1.55 -0.57 1.20
N PHE A 94 -1.44 -1.78 1.74
CA PHE A 94 -2.52 -2.48 2.43
C PHE A 94 -2.32 -2.39 3.95
N PHE A 95 -3.29 -1.84 4.67
CA PHE A 95 -3.25 -1.68 6.12
C PHE A 95 -4.49 -2.30 6.75
N HIS A 96 -4.30 -2.94 7.89
CA HIS A 96 -5.37 -3.38 8.78
C HIS A 96 -5.33 -2.48 10.01
N CYS A 97 -6.34 -1.64 10.20
CA CYS A 97 -6.38 -0.63 11.24
C CYS A 97 -7.42 -1.02 12.30
N GLY A 98 -7.07 -0.82 13.57
CA GLY A 98 -7.93 -1.11 14.72
C GLY A 98 -7.93 0.04 15.72
N VAL A 99 -9.06 0.72 15.92
CA VAL A 99 -9.21 1.83 16.88
C VAL A 99 -10.06 1.40 18.06
N PHE A 100 -9.50 1.55 19.27
CA PHE A 100 -10.31 1.55 20.48
C PHE A 100 -10.77 2.96 20.84
N TYR A 101 -12.08 3.15 20.99
CA TYR A 101 -12.69 4.39 21.48
C TYR A 101 -13.68 4.11 22.62
N GLU A 102 -13.94 5.15 23.42
CA GLU A 102 -14.97 5.12 24.47
C GLU A 102 -16.22 5.86 23.97
N ASP A 103 -17.38 5.21 24.02
CA ASP A 103 -18.64 5.87 23.74
C ASP A 103 -19.12 6.63 24.98
N SER A 104 -19.18 7.96 24.87
CA SER A 104 -19.64 8.84 25.95
C SER A 104 -21.15 8.71 26.25
N LEU A 105 -21.93 8.06 25.38
CA LEU A 105 -23.39 7.95 25.49
C LEU A 105 -23.87 6.69 26.23
N SER A 106 -23.03 5.67 26.39
CA SER A 106 -23.36 4.47 27.17
C SER A 106 -22.94 4.65 28.63
N SER A 107 -23.80 5.29 29.42
CA SER A 107 -23.62 5.53 30.87
C SER A 107 -23.66 4.27 31.74
N GLN A 108 -23.64 3.07 31.15
CA GLN A 108 -23.69 1.80 31.88
C GLN A 108 -22.81 0.78 31.15
N ALA A 109 -21.70 0.41 31.79
CA ALA A 109 -20.57 -0.37 31.30
C ALA A 109 -19.55 0.44 30.46
N ARG A 110 -18.30 0.46 30.95
CA ARG A 110 -17.09 0.87 30.21
C ARG A 110 -16.83 -0.12 29.07
N THR A 111 -17.69 -0.14 28.07
CA THR A 111 -17.51 -1.01 26.90
C THR A 111 -16.55 -0.29 25.96
N ARG A 112 -15.27 -0.66 26.05
CA ARG A 112 -14.26 -0.22 25.10
C ARG A 112 -14.64 -0.82 23.74
N MET A 113 -15.09 0.01 22.80
CA MET A 113 -15.48 -0.43 21.46
C MET A 113 -14.24 -0.49 20.57
N GLU A 114 -14.20 -1.48 19.69
CA GLU A 114 -13.13 -1.70 18.73
C GLU A 114 -13.69 -1.53 17.31
N LEU A 115 -13.13 -0.58 16.58
CA LEU A 115 -13.39 -0.37 15.16
C LEU A 115 -12.22 -0.97 14.39
N GLU A 116 -12.46 -2.03 13.64
CA GLU A 116 -11.49 -2.61 12.70
C GLU A 116 -11.82 -2.13 11.29
N GLU A 117 -10.82 -1.90 10.44
CA GLU A 117 -11.00 -1.60 9.02
C GLU A 117 -9.79 -2.04 8.19
N ASP A 118 -10.03 -2.42 6.94
CA ASP A 118 -8.98 -2.71 5.95
C ASP A 118 -8.84 -1.55 4.96
N VAL A 119 -7.69 -0.90 4.94
CA VAL A 119 -7.39 0.26 4.09
C VAL A 119 -6.45 -0.13 2.96
N LYS A 120 -6.82 0.21 1.72
CA LYS A 120 -6.00 0.05 0.52
C LYS A 120 -5.76 1.41 -0.13
N ILE A 121 -4.51 1.82 -0.24
CA ILE A 121 -4.13 3.12 -0.81
C ILE A 121 -3.50 2.93 -2.20
N TYR A 122 -4.10 3.50 -3.23
CA TYR A 122 -3.58 3.43 -4.60
C TYR A 122 -2.95 4.78 -4.97
N LEU A 123 -1.66 4.93 -4.69
CA LEU A 123 -0.93 6.19 -4.88
C LEU A 123 -0.82 6.63 -6.35
N GLU A 124 -0.75 5.67 -7.28
CA GLU A 124 -0.64 5.95 -8.73
C GLU A 124 -1.98 6.43 -9.30
N ASP A 125 -3.06 5.75 -8.92
CA ASP A 125 -4.41 6.06 -9.36
C ASP A 125 -5.08 7.15 -8.51
N ASN A 126 -4.42 7.61 -7.44
CA ASN A 126 -4.90 8.66 -6.54
C ASN A 126 -6.31 8.39 -5.99
N TYR A 127 -6.54 7.15 -5.54
CA TYR A 127 -7.75 6.76 -4.81
C TYR A 127 -7.40 5.83 -3.65
N GLU A 128 -8.32 5.68 -2.72
CA GLU A 128 -8.22 4.69 -1.65
C GLU A 128 -9.54 3.97 -1.46
N ARG A 129 -9.45 2.76 -0.90
CA ARG A 129 -10.60 1.94 -0.55
C ARG A 129 -10.48 1.50 0.90
N ILE A 130 -11.53 1.74 1.68
CA ILE A 130 -11.64 1.36 3.09
C ILE A 130 -12.77 0.34 3.19
N ASN A 131 -12.50 -0.83 3.76
CA ASN A 131 -13.51 -1.83 4.06
C ASN A 131 -13.75 -1.84 5.57
N VAL A 132 -14.97 -1.47 5.96
CA VAL A 132 -15.46 -1.53 7.33
C VAL A 132 -16.20 -2.86 7.50
N PRO A 133 -15.63 -3.83 8.23
CA PRO A 133 -16.26 -5.11 8.51
C PRO A 133 -17.48 -4.93 9.41
N VAL A 134 -18.25 -6.01 9.56
CA VAL A 134 -19.39 -6.03 10.48
C VAL A 134 -18.89 -5.75 11.90
N PRO A 135 -19.37 -4.68 12.56
CA PRO A 135 -18.88 -4.35 13.90
C PRO A 135 -19.32 -5.43 14.88
N GLN A 136 -18.37 -5.90 15.70
CA GLN A 136 -18.67 -6.89 16.74
C GLN A 136 -19.52 -6.26 17.85
N PHE A 137 -19.36 -4.94 18.08
CA PHE A 137 -20.07 -4.15 19.08
C PHE A 137 -20.24 -2.70 18.60
N GLY A 138 -21.42 -2.11 18.84
CA GLY A 138 -21.74 -0.72 18.44
C GLY A 138 -22.53 -0.68 17.13
N GLY A 139 -23.64 0.07 17.13
CA GLY A 139 -24.65 0.07 16.06
C GLY A 139 -24.26 0.87 14.81
N GLY A 140 -23.16 0.50 14.15
CA GLY A 140 -22.81 0.99 12.81
C GLY A 140 -23.04 -0.08 11.74
N ASP A 141 -23.22 0.35 10.51
CA ASP A 141 -23.36 -0.53 9.35
C ASP A 141 -21.99 -0.87 8.74
N PRO A 142 -21.75 -2.13 8.35
CA PRO A 142 -20.62 -2.50 7.50
C PRO A 142 -20.68 -1.75 6.18
N ALA A 143 -19.52 -1.33 5.69
CA ALA A 143 -19.45 -0.52 4.48
C ALA A 143 -18.16 -0.73 3.68
N ASP A 144 -18.27 -0.56 2.36
CA ASP A 144 -17.13 -0.33 1.49
C ASP A 144 -17.10 1.16 1.11
N ILE A 145 -15.99 1.83 1.34
CA ILE A 145 -15.82 3.27 1.10
C ILE A 145 -14.72 3.49 0.08
N ILE A 146 -14.96 4.34 -0.91
CA ILE A 146 -13.94 4.80 -1.87
C ILE A 146 -13.83 6.31 -1.81
N HIS A 147 -12.61 6.82 -1.67
CA HIS A 147 -12.27 8.21 -1.93
C HIS A 147 -11.56 8.31 -3.27
N ASP A 148 -12.22 8.88 -4.26
CA ASP A 148 -11.65 9.18 -5.57
C ASP A 148 -11.22 10.65 -5.58
N PHE A 149 -9.92 10.89 -5.35
CA PHE A 149 -9.36 12.23 -5.30
C PHE A 149 -9.22 12.87 -6.69
N GLN A 150 -9.26 12.07 -7.77
CA GLN A 150 -9.28 12.62 -9.13
C GLN A 150 -10.66 13.21 -9.47
N ARG A 151 -11.72 12.52 -9.07
CA ARG A 151 -13.11 12.97 -9.26
C ARG A 151 -13.58 13.92 -8.16
N GLY A 152 -12.90 13.94 -7.01
CA GLY A 152 -13.33 14.70 -5.84
C GLY A 152 -14.62 14.14 -5.24
N LEU A 153 -14.78 12.82 -5.25
CA LEU A 153 -15.98 12.13 -4.77
C LEU A 153 -15.64 11.09 -3.70
N THR A 154 -16.52 10.97 -2.72
CA THR A 154 -16.59 9.85 -1.79
C THR A 154 -17.81 9.00 -2.15
N ALA A 155 -17.63 7.69 -2.22
CA ALA A 155 -18.72 6.73 -2.37
C ALA A 155 -18.74 5.78 -1.18
N TYR A 156 -19.91 5.64 -0.56
CA TYR A 156 -20.20 4.66 0.49
C TYR A 156 -21.10 3.58 -0.10
N HIS A 157 -20.71 2.31 -0.02
CA HIS A 157 -21.59 1.17 -0.21
C HIS A 157 -21.95 0.64 1.18
N ASP A 158 -23.16 0.91 1.61
CA ASP A 158 -23.76 0.33 2.80
C ASP A 158 -24.12 -1.13 2.50
N ILE A 159 -23.39 -2.06 3.14
CA ILE A 159 -23.51 -3.49 2.88
C ILE A 159 -24.81 -4.04 3.49
N SER A 160 -25.27 -3.48 4.62
CA SER A 160 -26.52 -3.88 5.27
C SER A 160 -27.73 -3.64 4.38
N LEU A 161 -27.74 -2.49 3.69
CA LEU A 161 -28.86 -2.08 2.84
C LEU A 161 -28.68 -2.37 1.36
N ASP A 162 -27.48 -2.79 0.96
CA ASP A 162 -27.03 -2.91 -0.42
C ASP A 162 -27.28 -1.64 -1.25
N LYS A 163 -27.02 -0.48 -0.64
CA LYS A 163 -27.20 0.85 -1.25
C LYS A 163 -25.88 1.58 -1.37
N CYS A 164 -25.73 2.29 -2.47
CA CYS A 164 -24.62 3.20 -2.68
C CYS A 164 -25.04 4.65 -2.44
N TYR A 165 -24.14 5.40 -1.83
CA TYR A 165 -24.31 6.80 -1.54
C TYR A 165 -23.07 7.58 -1.97
N VAL A 166 -23.26 8.67 -2.71
CA VAL A 166 -22.14 9.44 -3.28
C VAL A 166 -22.22 10.90 -2.84
N ILE A 167 -21.07 11.46 -2.47
CA ILE A 167 -20.94 12.86 -2.04
C ILE A 167 -19.65 13.48 -2.56
N GLU A 168 -19.61 14.80 -2.61
CA GLU A 168 -18.36 15.54 -2.81
C GLU A 168 -17.39 15.28 -1.66
N LEU A 169 -16.15 14.95 -2.03
CA LEU A 169 -15.04 14.70 -1.13
C LEU A 169 -14.72 15.96 -0.33
N ASN A 170 -14.62 15.83 0.99
CA ASN A 170 -14.19 16.91 1.85
C ASN A 170 -12.70 16.78 2.17
N THR A 171 -11.87 17.47 1.39
CA THR A 171 -10.40 17.42 1.53
C THR A 171 -9.87 18.08 2.80
N THR A 172 -10.73 18.70 3.62
CA THR A 172 -10.32 19.22 4.94
C THR A 172 -10.37 18.13 6.02
N ILE A 173 -11.16 17.08 5.80
CA ILE A 173 -11.34 15.95 6.73
C ILE A 173 -10.55 14.75 6.22
N VAL A 174 -10.74 14.39 4.95
CA VAL A 174 -10.06 13.26 4.30
C VAL A 174 -8.65 13.67 3.88
N LEU A 175 -7.65 12.98 4.41
CA LEU A 175 -6.25 13.19 4.04
C LEU A 175 -5.97 12.68 2.61
N PRO A 176 -5.16 13.38 1.81
CA PRO A 176 -4.70 12.86 0.52
C PRO A 176 -3.92 11.53 0.67
N PRO A 177 -3.92 10.65 -0.35
CA PRO A 177 -3.35 9.29 -0.26
C PRO A 177 -1.91 9.23 0.28
N ARG A 178 -1.04 10.16 -0.15
CA ARG A 178 0.36 10.22 0.33
C ARG A 178 0.44 10.58 1.81
N ASN A 179 -0.31 11.60 2.23
CA ASN A 179 -0.34 12.06 3.62
C ASN A 179 -0.97 10.99 4.53
N PHE A 180 -2.02 10.33 4.06
CA PHE A 180 -2.66 9.26 4.80
C PHE A 180 -1.74 8.06 4.96
N TRP A 181 -1.05 7.65 3.89
CA TRP A 181 -0.04 6.59 3.95
C TRP A 181 1.09 6.89 4.95
N GLU A 182 1.62 8.13 4.94
CA GLU A 182 2.64 8.56 5.90
C GLU A 182 2.13 8.52 7.35
N LEU A 183 0.88 8.95 7.58
CA LEU A 183 0.24 8.87 8.88
C LEU A 183 0.15 7.42 9.37
N LEU A 184 -0.38 6.51 8.56
CA LEU A 184 -0.51 5.09 8.90
C LEU A 184 0.85 4.46 9.19
N MET A 185 1.88 4.81 8.42
CA MET A 185 3.25 4.36 8.67
C MET A 185 3.83 4.90 9.98
N ASN A 186 3.56 6.14 10.35
CA ASN A 186 4.01 6.73 11.61
C ASN A 186 3.29 6.12 12.82
N VAL A 187 1.99 5.84 12.68
CA VAL A 187 1.22 5.10 13.69
C VAL A 187 1.81 3.71 13.88
N LYS A 188 2.06 2.97 12.79
CA LYS A 188 2.67 1.63 12.83
C LYS A 188 4.03 1.63 13.51
N ARG A 189 4.85 2.66 13.29
CA ARG A 189 6.16 2.83 13.93
C ARG A 189 6.07 3.30 15.39
N GLY A 190 4.89 3.64 15.88
CA GLY A 190 4.68 4.19 17.22
C GLY A 190 5.19 5.61 17.40
N THR A 191 5.52 6.31 16.31
CA THR A 191 5.99 7.72 16.35
C THR A 191 4.84 8.71 16.39
N TYR A 192 3.60 8.24 16.19
CA TYR A 192 2.39 9.04 16.25
C TYR A 192 1.31 8.34 17.08
N LEU A 193 0.70 9.08 18.01
CA LEU A 193 -0.43 8.61 18.84
C LEU A 193 -1.68 9.42 18.46
N PRO A 194 -2.60 8.88 17.65
CA PRO A 194 -3.80 9.60 17.26
C PRO A 194 -4.72 9.83 18.44
N GLN A 195 -5.44 10.95 18.39
CA GLN A 195 -6.45 11.30 19.37
C GLN A 195 -7.76 10.60 19.00
N THR A 196 -8.17 9.61 19.77
CA THR A 196 -9.36 8.81 19.50
C THR A 196 -10.64 9.53 19.97
N TYR A 197 -11.03 10.61 19.30
CA TYR A 197 -12.35 11.20 19.45
C TYR A 197 -13.21 10.92 18.21
N ILE A 198 -14.53 10.94 18.38
CA ILE A 198 -15.50 10.70 17.31
C ILE A 198 -16.06 12.05 16.84
N ILE A 199 -16.02 12.30 15.54
CA ILE A 199 -16.72 13.42 14.90
C ILE A 199 -17.95 12.87 14.19
N GLN A 200 -19.10 13.51 14.40
CA GLN A 200 -20.36 13.07 13.80
C GLN A 200 -20.78 14.00 12.65
N GLU A 201 -21.03 13.44 11.47
CA GLU A 201 -21.54 14.16 10.30
C GLU A 201 -22.95 13.65 9.92
N GLU A 202 -23.95 14.53 9.89
CA GLU A 202 -25.29 14.16 9.42
C GLU A 202 -25.44 14.45 7.92
N MET A 203 -25.77 13.42 7.17
CA MET A 203 -26.01 13.42 5.73
C MET A 203 -27.49 13.20 5.46
N VAL A 204 -28.00 13.88 4.43
CA VAL A 204 -29.37 13.69 3.95
C VAL A 204 -29.31 13.13 2.54
N VAL A 205 -30.03 12.03 2.30
CA VAL A 205 -30.22 11.46 0.97
C VAL A 205 -30.96 12.47 0.08
N THR A 206 -30.59 12.61 -1.18
CA THR A 206 -31.20 13.59 -2.09
C THR A 206 -31.72 12.93 -3.36
N GLU A 207 -31.00 13.03 -4.46
CA GLU A 207 -31.40 12.51 -5.77
C GLU A 207 -30.90 11.07 -5.99
N HIS A 208 -31.67 10.29 -6.76
CA HIS A 208 -31.21 9.01 -7.29
C HIS A 208 -30.27 9.23 -8.48
N VAL A 209 -29.19 8.46 -8.53
CA VAL A 209 -28.18 8.51 -9.60
C VAL A 209 -28.45 7.39 -10.59
N ASN A 210 -28.95 7.74 -11.77
CA ASN A 210 -29.25 6.77 -12.83
C ASN A 210 -27.99 6.39 -13.63
N ASP A 211 -27.22 7.41 -14.03
CA ASP A 211 -25.99 7.26 -14.81
C ASP A 211 -24.79 7.26 -13.85
N LYS A 212 -24.22 6.07 -13.65
CA LYS A 212 -23.12 5.84 -12.70
C LYS A 212 -21.76 5.97 -13.37
N GLU A 213 -21.72 5.92 -14.70
CA GLU A 213 -20.54 6.05 -15.52
C GLU A 213 -19.91 7.44 -15.34
N THR A 214 -20.75 8.45 -15.08
CA THR A 214 -20.30 9.82 -14.73
C THR A 214 -19.52 9.92 -13.42
N LEU A 215 -19.62 8.92 -12.53
CA LEU A 215 -18.98 8.93 -11.21
C LEU A 215 -17.50 8.54 -11.26
N GLY A 216 -17.02 8.01 -12.40
CA GLY A 216 -15.67 7.48 -12.55
C GLY A 216 -15.60 5.95 -12.37
N SER A 217 -14.54 5.35 -12.90
CA SER A 217 -14.42 3.88 -13.01
C SER A 217 -14.44 3.18 -11.67
N PHE A 218 -13.76 3.73 -10.66
CA PHE A 218 -13.65 3.10 -9.33
C PHE A 218 -14.99 3.05 -8.61
N ILE A 219 -15.69 4.20 -8.57
CA ILE A 219 -17.02 4.31 -7.97
C ILE A 219 -18.06 3.51 -8.77
N TYR A 220 -17.97 3.53 -10.11
CA TYR A 220 -18.82 2.70 -10.96
C TYR A 220 -18.69 1.22 -10.58
N HIS A 221 -17.49 0.67 -10.48
CA HIS A 221 -17.31 -0.74 -10.11
C HIS A 221 -17.83 -1.05 -8.70
N LEU A 222 -17.74 -0.12 -7.76
CA LEU A 222 -18.31 -0.29 -6.42
C LEU A 222 -19.84 -0.30 -6.45
N CYS A 223 -20.46 0.60 -7.20
CA CYS A 223 -21.90 0.87 -7.16
C CYS A 223 -22.72 0.25 -8.30
N ASN A 224 -22.05 -0.46 -9.22
CA ASN A 224 -22.74 -1.15 -10.30
C ASN A 224 -23.71 -2.21 -9.73
N GLY A 225 -24.92 -2.27 -10.30
CA GLY A 225 -25.98 -3.17 -9.82
C GLY A 225 -26.72 -2.75 -8.54
N LYS A 226 -26.35 -1.64 -7.88
CA LYS A 226 -26.94 -1.19 -6.59
C LYS A 226 -27.73 0.11 -6.72
N ASP A 227 -28.75 0.33 -5.90
CA ASP A 227 -29.43 1.63 -5.87
C ASP A 227 -28.45 2.71 -5.38
N THR A 228 -28.29 3.79 -6.15
CA THR A 228 -27.28 4.82 -5.89
C THR A 228 -27.94 6.16 -5.66
N TYR A 229 -27.60 6.85 -4.58
CA TYR A 229 -28.16 8.16 -4.25
C TYR A 229 -27.08 9.19 -3.96
N ARG A 230 -27.35 10.46 -4.24
CA ARG A 230 -26.49 11.55 -3.78
C ARG A 230 -26.80 11.93 -2.35
N LEU A 231 -25.75 12.25 -1.61
CA LEU A 231 -25.86 12.81 -0.27
C LEU A 231 -25.58 14.31 -0.27
N ARG A 232 -26.17 14.98 0.71
CA ARG A 232 -25.84 16.36 1.06
C ARG A 232 -25.57 16.49 2.54
N ARG A 233 -24.47 17.15 2.90
CA ARG A 233 -24.15 17.50 4.30
C ARG A 233 -25.24 18.39 4.89
N ARG A 234 -25.75 18.04 6.06
CA ARG A 234 -26.68 18.88 6.80
C ARG A 234 -25.90 20.00 7.48
N ALA A 235 -26.12 21.24 7.05
CA ALA A 235 -25.57 22.39 7.74
C ALA A 235 -26.07 22.39 9.20
N THR A 236 -25.15 22.49 10.16
CA THR A 236 -25.39 22.56 11.61
C THR A 236 -26.14 23.83 11.99
N ARG A 237 -27.40 23.98 11.55
CA ARG A 237 -28.31 24.95 12.13
C ARG A 237 -28.67 24.46 13.52
N ARG A 238 -28.15 25.17 14.54
CA ARG A 238 -28.46 25.04 15.98
C ARG A 238 -29.97 25.14 16.27
N ARG A 239 -30.74 24.15 15.85
CA ARG A 239 -32.06 23.85 16.41
C ARG A 239 -32.06 22.38 16.74
N ILE A 240 -31.87 22.11 18.03
CA ILE A 240 -32.18 20.83 18.64
C ILE A 240 -33.66 20.56 18.35
N ASN A 241 -33.94 19.87 17.24
CA ASN A 241 -35.24 19.25 17.04
C ASN A 241 -35.20 17.93 17.81
N LYS A 242 -35.46 18.02 19.12
CA LYS A 242 -35.88 16.87 19.91
C LYS A 242 -37.30 16.51 19.45
N ARG A 243 -37.43 15.75 18.35
CA ARG A 243 -38.65 15.05 17.92
C ARG A 243 -38.40 14.25 16.64
N GLY A 244 -38.49 12.93 16.76
CA GLY A 244 -38.38 11.95 15.69
C GLY A 244 -36.95 11.45 15.53
N ALA A 245 -36.64 10.26 16.05
CA ALA A 245 -35.53 9.49 15.52
C ALA A 245 -35.82 9.28 14.04
N LYS A 246 -35.19 10.08 13.17
CA LYS A 246 -35.17 9.75 11.75
C LYS A 246 -34.49 8.38 11.66
N ASN A 247 -35.04 7.48 10.85
CA ASN A 247 -34.35 6.24 10.52
C ASN A 247 -33.09 6.63 9.75
N CYS A 248 -31.99 6.71 10.48
CA CYS A 248 -30.67 7.01 9.95
C CYS A 248 -29.78 5.81 10.22
N ASN A 249 -28.94 5.53 9.24
CA ASN A 249 -27.92 4.50 9.32
C ASN A 249 -26.60 5.18 9.67
N ALA A 250 -25.73 4.49 10.39
CA ALA A 250 -24.48 5.06 10.86
C ALA A 250 -23.32 4.25 10.29
N ILE A 251 -22.43 4.87 9.52
CA ILE A 251 -21.17 4.24 9.11
C ILE A 251 -20.05 4.90 9.92
N ARG A 252 -19.20 4.07 10.54
CA ARG A 252 -18.05 4.54 11.31
C ARG A 252 -16.76 4.08 10.66
N HIS A 253 -15.83 5.00 10.43
CA HIS A 253 -14.53 4.70 9.80
C HIS A 253 -13.49 5.75 10.18
N PHE A 254 -12.22 5.42 9.97
CA PHE A 254 -11.08 6.30 10.26
C PHE A 254 -10.65 7.05 8.99
N GLU A 255 -10.99 8.34 8.90
CA GLU A 255 -10.63 9.20 7.75
C GLU A 255 -9.31 9.96 7.96
N ASN A 256 -8.89 10.11 9.21
CA ASN A 256 -7.79 10.98 9.63
C ASN A 256 -7.35 10.57 11.04
N THR A 257 -6.77 11.46 11.85
CA THR A 257 -6.35 11.18 13.23
C THR A 257 -7.50 10.94 14.22
N PHE A 258 -8.75 10.84 13.74
CA PHE A 258 -9.99 10.69 14.50
C PHE A 258 -10.96 9.77 13.74
N VAL A 259 -11.98 9.25 14.44
CA VAL A 259 -13.05 8.43 13.86
C VAL A 259 -14.19 9.33 13.39
N VAL A 260 -14.73 9.08 12.21
CA VAL A 260 -15.91 9.77 11.69
C VAL A 260 -17.11 8.85 11.80
N GLU A 261 -18.20 9.34 12.37
CA GLU A 261 -19.52 8.71 12.34
C GLU A 261 -20.41 9.45 11.34
N THR A 262 -20.62 8.83 10.18
CA THR A 262 -21.47 9.35 9.11
C THR A 262 -22.89 8.85 9.30
N LEU A 263 -23.81 9.73 9.68
CA LEU A 263 -25.24 9.43 9.76
C LEU A 263 -25.93 9.69 8.43
N ILE A 264 -26.41 8.65 7.76
CA ILE A 264 -27.16 8.76 6.51
C ILE A 264 -28.66 8.68 6.81
N CYS A 265 -29.35 9.81 6.68
CA CYS A 265 -30.78 9.92 6.96
C CYS A 265 -31.60 10.03 5.67
N GLY A 266 -32.72 9.31 5.61
CA GLY A 266 -33.70 9.46 4.54
C GLY A 266 -34.40 10.83 4.53
N VAL A 267 -34.93 11.21 3.36
CA VAL A 267 -35.89 12.31 3.26
C VAL A 267 -37.25 11.79 3.74
N VAL A 268 -37.84 12.45 4.73
CA VAL A 268 -39.23 12.23 5.15
C VAL A 268 -40.16 12.94 4.19
#